data_AF-A0A949CLY5-F1
#
_entry.id   AF-A0A949CLY5-F1
#
_cell.length_a   1.000
_cell.length_b   1.000
_cell.length_c   1.000
_cell.angle_alpha   90.00
_cell.angle_beta   90.00
_cell.angle_gamma   90.00
#
_symmetry.space_group_name_H-M   'P 1'
#
loop_
_entity.id
_entity.type
_entity.pdbx_description
1 polymer ?
#
loop_
_entity_poly.entity_id
_entity_poly.type
_entity_poly.pdbx_seq_one_letter_code
_entity_poly.pdbx_strand_id
1 'polypeptide(L)'
;MIPPSKINSEETRTARRPRLVDCTRFLASRLLFVAILASLASSVEAQNNPGRDAQAMDILKKSCADCHSSPPKGNDFDFILDPVKLIEKGLIDPSQPSESEILRRISEKSEDQMPPKNAPEKINRPTDEEKKILEDWIRSLAPIKFKAIQPNKFKAIQPKSVKKKELEEKELIEKAIRFLDTQPVEKRRSIRFFSFRNLYQLRNSPKALNPNFAKNSELADDHIALVKALNSLSWNSDFAEMDKVPDSDDLLVWVDLTTLKTMVGGKIASWTEEREWKEILKEYRYGYEVNIKQFEDLQNETGTPMPIIRADWFITNALSPPLYHQLLQIPENEK
;
A
#
# COMPACT_ATOMS: atom_id res chain seq x y z
N MET A 1 -63.79 28.89 -68.70
CA MET A 1 -64.80 29.21 -67.67
C MET A 1 -64.08 29.42 -66.35
N ILE A 2 -64.13 30.64 -65.83
CA ILE A 2 -63.72 31.03 -64.46
C ILE A 2 -64.95 30.88 -63.55
N PRO A 3 -64.79 30.42 -62.30
CA PRO A 3 -65.14 31.29 -61.16
C PRO A 3 -64.14 31.21 -59.98
N PRO A 4 -64.26 32.09 -58.96
CA PRO A 4 -63.12 32.70 -58.27
C PRO A 4 -62.98 32.40 -56.76
N SER A 5 -61.79 32.81 -56.26
CA SER A 5 -61.44 33.39 -54.94
C SER A 5 -62.23 33.04 -53.67
N LYS A 6 -61.49 32.67 -52.61
CA LYS A 6 -61.59 33.33 -51.29
C LYS A 6 -60.23 33.44 -50.59
N ILE A 7 -59.99 34.66 -50.12
CA ILE A 7 -58.90 35.19 -49.29
C ILE A 7 -59.25 34.93 -47.82
N ASN A 8 -58.23 34.71 -46.99
CA ASN A 8 -58.09 35.13 -45.58
C ASN A 8 -56.82 34.47 -45.01
N SER A 9 -55.99 35.05 -44.16
CA SER A 9 -55.72 36.42 -43.70
C SER A 9 -54.46 36.27 -42.83
N GLU A 10 -53.51 37.19 -42.97
CA GLU A 10 -52.32 37.31 -42.12
C GLU A 10 -52.70 37.44 -40.63
N GLU A 11 -52.00 36.70 -39.77
CA GLU A 11 -51.95 37.01 -38.34
C GLU A 11 -50.49 37.13 -37.91
N THR A 12 -50.20 38.28 -37.33
CA THR A 12 -48.90 38.88 -37.08
C THR A 12 -48.19 38.23 -35.89
N ARG A 13 -46.96 37.77 -36.13
CA ARG A 13 -46.07 37.17 -35.14
C ARG A 13 -45.43 38.27 -34.29
N THR A 14 -45.95 38.52 -33.08
CA THR A 14 -45.36 39.44 -32.11
C THR A 14 -44.13 38.83 -31.42
N ALA A 15 -43.02 39.55 -31.45
CA ALA A 15 -41.75 39.18 -30.83
C ALA A 15 -41.78 39.37 -29.31
N ARG A 16 -41.46 38.31 -28.53
CA ARG A 16 -41.23 38.40 -27.08
C ARG A 16 -39.80 38.88 -26.80
N ARG A 17 -39.67 39.95 -26.01
CA ARG A 17 -38.41 40.43 -25.43
C ARG A 17 -37.94 39.50 -24.31
N PRO A 18 -36.63 39.19 -24.19
CA PRO A 18 -36.09 38.45 -23.05
C PRO A 18 -35.94 39.35 -21.82
N ARG A 19 -36.29 38.81 -20.64
CA ARG A 19 -36.09 39.46 -19.33
C ARG A 19 -34.63 39.33 -18.90
N LEU A 20 -34.01 40.45 -18.56
CA LEU A 20 -32.73 40.53 -17.84
C LEU A 20 -32.89 39.90 -16.46
N VAL A 21 -32.09 38.87 -16.15
CA VAL A 21 -32.01 38.26 -14.83
C VAL A 21 -30.68 38.63 -14.19
N ASP A 22 -30.82 39.31 -13.05
CA ASP A 22 -29.89 39.68 -11.98
C ASP A 22 -28.48 39.04 -11.98
N CYS A 23 -27.47 39.87 -12.26
CA CYS A 23 -26.05 39.52 -12.32
C CYS A 23 -25.31 39.61 -10.95
N THR A 24 -26.02 39.85 -9.85
CA THR A 24 -25.40 40.20 -8.54
C THR A 24 -25.24 39.03 -7.57
N ARG A 25 -25.74 37.83 -7.88
CA ARG A 25 -25.64 36.64 -7.01
C ARG A 25 -24.43 35.73 -7.28
N PHE A 26 -23.69 35.93 -8.36
CA PHE A 26 -22.59 35.03 -8.76
C PHE A 26 -21.22 35.35 -8.13
N LEU A 27 -21.01 36.55 -7.60
CA LEU A 27 -19.71 36.96 -7.04
C LEU A 27 -19.49 36.53 -5.58
N ALA A 28 -20.54 36.54 -4.74
CA ALA A 28 -20.43 36.14 -3.34
C ALA A 28 -20.22 34.61 -3.16
N SER A 29 -20.72 33.80 -4.10
CA SER A 29 -20.59 32.34 -4.04
C SER A 29 -19.20 31.82 -4.42
N ARG A 30 -18.36 32.63 -5.08
CA ARG A 30 -16.99 32.21 -5.46
C ARG A 30 -15.97 32.44 -4.35
N LEU A 31 -16.15 33.45 -3.50
CA LEU A 31 -15.25 33.73 -2.37
C LEU A 31 -15.41 32.72 -1.22
N LEU A 32 -16.63 32.21 -0.99
CA LEU A 32 -16.86 31.18 0.03
C LEU A 32 -16.31 29.79 -0.37
N PHE A 33 -16.19 29.52 -1.67
CA PHE A 33 -15.69 28.24 -2.18
C PHE A 33 -14.15 28.13 -2.10
N VAL A 34 -13.44 29.25 -2.22
CA VAL A 34 -11.96 29.29 -2.13
C VAL A 34 -11.49 29.12 -0.68
N ALA A 35 -12.22 29.62 0.31
CA ALA A 35 -11.88 29.47 1.72
C ALA A 35 -12.09 28.04 2.27
N ILE A 36 -13.00 27.26 1.67
CA ILE A 36 -13.26 25.86 2.09
C ILE A 36 -12.23 24.91 1.45
N LEU A 37 -11.69 25.23 0.27
CA LEU A 37 -10.63 24.44 -0.37
C LEU A 37 -9.26 24.60 0.30
N ALA A 38 -8.98 25.72 0.97
CA ALA A 38 -7.72 25.94 1.68
C ALA A 38 -7.61 25.13 3.00
N SER A 39 -8.74 24.74 3.60
CA SER A 39 -8.76 24.07 4.91
C SER A 39 -8.64 22.53 4.84
N LEU A 40 -8.74 21.92 3.65
CA LEU A 40 -8.59 20.47 3.47
C LEU A 40 -7.16 20.05 3.08
N ALA A 41 -6.29 20.99 2.69
CA ALA A 41 -4.91 20.67 2.32
C ALA A 41 -4.02 20.35 3.53
N SER A 42 -4.29 20.93 4.70
CA SER A 42 -3.39 20.83 5.86
C SER A 42 -3.50 19.52 6.66
N SER A 43 -4.42 18.60 6.33
CA SER A 43 -4.59 17.34 7.06
C SER A 43 -3.90 16.15 6.41
N VAL A 44 -3.43 16.29 5.15
CA VAL A 44 -2.83 15.20 4.37
C VAL A 44 -1.30 15.17 4.48
N GLU A 45 -0.67 16.29 4.82
CA GLU A 45 0.79 16.39 5.01
C GLU A 45 1.33 15.59 6.22
N ALA A 46 0.44 15.11 7.09
CA ALA A 46 0.83 14.55 8.38
C ALA A 46 0.84 13.02 8.44
N GLN A 47 0.58 12.27 7.37
CA GLN A 47 0.40 10.82 7.51
C GLN A 47 1.54 9.92 7.06
N ASN A 48 2.55 10.37 6.32
CA ASN A 48 3.76 9.55 6.08
C ASN A 48 4.96 10.47 5.81
N ASN A 49 5.75 10.74 6.85
CA ASN A 49 7.01 11.46 6.70
C ASN A 49 8.16 10.49 7.02
N PRO A 50 8.98 10.07 6.03
CA PRO A 50 10.17 9.24 6.26
C PRO A 50 11.10 9.79 7.36
N GLY A 51 11.08 11.10 7.59
CA GLY A 51 11.83 11.74 8.68
C GLY A 51 11.30 11.44 10.08
N ARG A 52 10.03 11.04 10.25
CA ARG A 52 9.46 10.76 11.59
C ARG A 52 9.91 9.43 12.17
N ASP A 53 10.04 8.40 11.34
CA ASP A 53 10.58 7.11 11.79
C ASP A 53 12.03 7.29 12.26
N ALA A 54 12.84 8.05 11.51
CA ALA A 54 14.21 8.39 11.90
C ALA A 54 14.24 9.16 13.23
N GLN A 55 13.40 10.19 13.40
CA GLN A 55 13.30 10.96 14.64
C GLN A 55 12.90 10.10 15.84
N ALA A 56 11.91 9.23 15.67
CA ALA A 56 11.47 8.32 16.73
C ALA A 56 12.58 7.32 17.09
N MET A 57 13.27 6.74 16.10
CA MET A 57 14.41 5.86 16.33
C MET A 57 15.55 6.56 17.06
N ASP A 58 15.83 7.83 16.75
CA ASP A 58 16.86 8.60 17.44
C ASP A 58 16.49 8.84 18.92
N ILE A 59 15.23 9.14 19.21
CA ILE A 59 14.73 9.27 20.59
C ILE A 59 14.87 7.96 21.36
N LEU A 60 14.47 6.83 20.76
CA LEU A 60 14.58 5.50 21.37
C LEU A 60 16.04 5.08 21.59
N LYS A 61 16.94 5.39 20.64
CA LYS A 61 18.39 5.17 20.78
C LYS A 61 18.95 5.99 21.94
N LYS A 62 18.65 7.29 21.96
CA LYS A 62 19.14 8.25 22.96
C LYS A 62 18.66 7.92 24.38
N SER A 63 17.38 7.55 24.52
CA SER A 63 16.71 7.52 25.83
C SER A 63 16.45 6.11 26.36
N CYS A 64 16.59 5.06 25.53
CA CYS A 64 16.15 3.72 25.91
C CYS A 64 17.15 2.59 25.54
N ALA A 65 17.82 2.69 24.39
CA ALA A 65 18.65 1.60 23.85
C ALA A 65 19.82 1.20 24.76
N ASP A 66 20.39 2.12 25.54
CA ASP A 66 21.50 1.81 26.44
C ASP A 66 21.21 0.69 27.44
N CYS A 67 19.93 0.49 27.82
CA CYS A 67 19.45 -0.56 28.71
C CYS A 67 18.61 -1.64 27.99
N HIS A 68 17.88 -1.27 26.94
CA HIS A 68 16.85 -2.10 26.28
C HIS A 68 17.18 -2.51 24.84
N SER A 69 18.44 -2.40 24.43
CA SER A 69 18.97 -3.01 23.21
C SER A 69 19.79 -4.25 23.52
N SER A 70 19.99 -5.12 22.52
CA SER A 70 20.74 -6.36 22.69
C SER A 70 22.26 -6.09 22.76
N PRO A 71 22.99 -6.68 23.73
CA PRO A 71 22.51 -7.57 24.79
C PRO A 71 21.82 -6.81 25.95
N PRO A 72 20.74 -7.35 26.56
CA PRO A 72 19.99 -6.67 27.61
C PRO A 72 20.86 -6.38 28.83
N LYS A 73 20.76 -5.17 29.38
CA LYS A 73 21.40 -4.78 30.66
C LYS A 73 20.39 -4.75 31.81
N GLY A 74 19.63 -5.84 31.95
CA GLY A 74 18.61 -5.97 32.99
C GLY A 74 17.65 -7.13 32.73
N ASN A 75 16.39 -6.79 32.43
CA ASN A 75 15.30 -7.70 32.12
C ASN A 75 15.36 -8.25 30.68
N ASP A 76 14.52 -9.25 30.35
CA ASP A 76 14.39 -9.89 29.02
C ASP A 76 13.82 -8.95 27.92
N PHE A 77 14.03 -7.65 28.05
CA PHE A 77 13.59 -6.61 27.13
C PHE A 77 14.80 -5.96 26.45
N ASP A 78 15.16 -6.48 25.27
CA ASP A 78 16.35 -6.11 24.50
C ASP A 78 16.06 -5.63 23.06
N PHE A 79 14.80 -5.32 22.79
CA PHE A 79 14.27 -5.08 21.45
C PHE A 79 13.55 -3.73 21.30
N ILE A 80 13.97 -2.71 22.05
CA ILE A 80 13.36 -1.37 21.96
C ILE A 80 13.44 -0.73 20.57
N LEU A 81 14.39 -1.17 19.74
CA LEU A 81 14.59 -0.68 18.37
C LEU A 81 13.90 -1.56 17.31
N ASP A 82 13.06 -2.51 17.70
CA ASP A 82 12.31 -3.40 16.81
C ASP A 82 10.80 -3.11 16.91
N PRO A 83 10.25 -2.25 16.04
CA PRO A 83 8.85 -1.84 16.12
C PRO A 83 7.87 -3.00 15.94
N VAL A 84 8.23 -4.02 15.15
CA VAL A 84 7.39 -5.20 14.93
C VAL A 84 7.27 -5.98 16.24
N LYS A 85 8.39 -6.26 16.88
CA LYS A 85 8.42 -6.99 18.16
C LYS A 85 7.78 -6.19 19.30
N LEU A 86 7.88 -4.85 19.27
CA LEU A 86 7.16 -3.98 20.22
C LEU A 86 5.63 -4.10 20.08
N ILE A 87 5.10 -4.17 18.85
CA ILE A 87 3.67 -4.38 18.57
C ILE A 87 3.25 -5.79 18.99
N GLU A 88 4.01 -6.82 18.60
CA GLU A 88 3.71 -8.22 18.94
C GLU A 88 3.66 -8.46 20.46
N LYS A 89 4.49 -7.75 21.22
CA LYS A 89 4.51 -7.82 22.69
C LYS A 89 3.52 -6.86 23.35
N GLY A 90 2.75 -6.10 22.58
CA GLY A 90 1.74 -5.16 23.08
C GLY A 90 2.33 -3.95 23.81
N LEU A 91 3.60 -3.62 23.58
CA LEU A 91 4.28 -2.49 24.22
C LEU A 91 3.94 -1.16 23.54
N ILE A 92 3.60 -1.21 22.26
CA ILE A 92 2.99 -0.11 21.51
C ILE A 92 1.72 -0.61 20.83
N ASP A 93 0.67 0.21 20.87
CA ASP A 93 -0.60 -0.02 20.19
C ASP A 93 -0.80 1.11 19.16
N PRO A 94 -0.54 0.85 17.87
CA PRO A 94 -0.76 1.84 16.83
C PRO A 94 -2.22 2.32 16.71
N SER A 95 -3.18 1.51 17.15
CA SER A 95 -4.59 1.88 17.12
C SER A 95 -5.00 2.83 18.25
N GLN A 96 -4.24 2.84 19.35
CA GLN A 96 -4.39 3.73 20.49
C GLN A 96 -3.01 4.22 20.96
N PRO A 97 -2.35 5.10 20.18
CA PRO A 97 -0.97 5.48 20.44
C PRO A 97 -0.73 5.97 21.86
N SER A 98 -1.60 6.85 22.37
CA SER A 98 -1.54 7.40 23.73
C SER A 98 -1.61 6.37 24.85
N GLU A 99 -2.25 5.22 24.60
CA GLU A 99 -2.41 4.12 25.57
C GLU A 99 -1.28 3.10 25.50
N SER A 100 -0.30 3.31 24.61
CA SER A 100 0.88 2.44 24.49
C SER A 100 1.65 2.40 25.80
N GLU A 101 2.01 1.18 26.23
CA GLU A 101 2.73 0.94 27.48
C GLU A 101 4.02 1.77 27.57
N ILE A 102 4.75 1.93 26.47
CA ILE A 102 5.94 2.79 26.42
C ILE A 102 5.59 4.25 26.75
N LEU A 103 4.56 4.82 26.12
CA LEU A 103 4.16 6.21 26.37
C LEU A 103 3.64 6.42 27.79
N ARG A 104 2.93 5.42 28.34
CA ARG A 104 2.51 5.41 29.75
C ARG A 104 3.72 5.45 30.68
N ARG A 105 4.68 4.54 30.49
CA ARG A 105 5.90 4.42 31.33
C ARG A 105 6.78 5.66 31.28
N ILE A 106 6.90 6.35 30.14
CA ILE A 106 7.68 7.58 30.02
C ILE A 106 6.94 8.83 30.52
N SER A 107 5.63 8.74 30.73
CA SER A 107 4.81 9.83 31.26
C SER A 107 4.55 9.70 32.77
N GLU A 108 4.76 8.50 33.32
CA GLU A 108 4.56 8.22 34.73
C GLU A 108 5.57 8.90 35.66
N LYS A 109 5.10 9.26 36.85
CA LYS A 109 5.94 9.77 37.95
C LYS A 109 5.94 8.80 39.14
N SER A 110 6.09 7.51 38.85
CA SER A 110 6.11 6.39 39.80
C SER A 110 7.53 5.81 39.95
N GLU A 111 7.72 4.76 40.75
CA GLU A 111 8.97 3.98 40.75
C GLU A 111 9.12 3.11 39.50
N ASP A 112 8.00 2.87 38.81
CA ASP A 112 7.87 2.12 37.56
C ASP A 112 8.18 2.96 36.29
N GLN A 113 8.59 4.21 36.50
CA GLN A 113 8.82 5.19 35.46
C GLN A 113 10.04 4.83 34.61
N MET A 114 9.96 5.11 33.31
CA MET A 114 11.09 4.93 32.38
C MET A 114 11.53 6.27 31.76
N PRO A 115 12.84 6.52 31.63
CA PRO A 115 13.95 5.86 32.34
C PRO A 115 13.80 5.98 33.88
N PRO A 116 14.35 5.06 34.68
CA PRO A 116 14.24 5.10 36.13
C PRO A 116 15.03 6.28 36.72
N LYS A 117 14.68 6.74 37.93
CA LYS A 117 15.32 7.90 38.58
C LYS A 117 16.83 7.74 38.78
N ASN A 118 17.31 6.51 38.89
CA ASN A 118 18.73 6.16 39.05
C ASN A 118 19.44 5.86 37.71
N ALA A 119 18.80 6.14 36.56
CA ALA A 119 19.45 6.02 35.27
C ALA A 119 20.68 6.95 35.19
N PRO A 120 21.72 6.57 34.44
CA PRO A 120 22.86 7.45 34.18
C PRO A 120 22.41 8.83 33.68
N GLU A 121 23.07 9.90 34.10
CA GLU A 121 22.71 11.30 33.79
C GLU A 121 22.63 11.60 32.28
N LYS A 122 23.33 10.80 31.46
CA LYS A 122 23.25 10.88 29.99
C LYS A 122 21.93 10.35 29.39
N ILE A 123 21.22 9.48 30.11
CA ILE A 123 19.94 8.88 29.68
C ILE A 123 18.82 9.70 30.30
N ASN A 124 18.39 10.72 29.57
CA ASN A 124 17.31 11.58 30.00
C ASN A 124 15.96 11.02 29.56
N ARG A 125 14.93 11.29 30.36
CA ARG A 125 13.55 11.05 29.97
C ARG A 125 13.20 11.89 28.74
N PRO A 126 12.47 11.35 27.76
CA PRO A 126 12.02 12.13 26.61
C PRO A 126 11.26 13.40 27.03
N THR A 127 11.51 14.51 26.34
CA THR A 127 10.73 15.76 26.53
C THR A 127 9.30 15.59 26.07
N ASP A 128 8.42 16.54 26.38
CA ASP A 128 7.01 16.46 25.94
C ASP A 128 6.89 16.54 24.40
N GLU A 129 7.79 17.26 23.73
CA GLU A 129 7.91 17.25 22.27
C GLU A 129 8.37 15.89 21.73
N GLU A 130 9.38 15.27 22.34
CA GLU A 130 9.87 13.94 21.96
C GLU A 130 8.80 12.85 22.19
N LYS A 131 8.02 12.95 23.27
CA LYS A 131 6.87 12.06 23.50
C LYS A 131 5.82 12.18 22.42
N LYS A 132 5.52 13.41 21.98
CA LYS A 132 4.58 13.65 20.88
C LYS A 132 5.08 13.06 19.56
N ILE A 133 6.38 13.16 19.28
CA ILE A 133 7.00 12.50 18.12
C ILE A 133 6.82 10.99 18.20
N LEU A 134 7.07 10.38 19.37
CA LEU A 134 6.84 8.95 19.57
C LEU A 134 5.37 8.55 19.42
N GLU A 135 4.43 9.37 19.91
CA GLU A 135 3.00 9.13 19.74
C GLU A 135 2.58 9.19 18.26
N ASP A 136 3.02 10.22 17.54
CA ASP A 136 2.74 10.38 16.11
C ASP A 136 3.38 9.27 15.28
N TRP A 137 4.56 8.79 15.69
CA TRP A 137 5.22 7.64 15.10
C TRP A 137 4.45 6.34 15.36
N ILE A 138 4.06 6.06 16.60
CA ILE A 138 3.23 4.88 16.91
C ILE A 138 1.92 4.92 16.10
N ARG A 139 1.34 6.12 15.93
CA ARG A 139 0.15 6.32 15.10
C ARG A 139 0.40 6.02 13.62
N SER A 140 1.58 6.36 13.07
CA SER A 140 1.91 6.03 11.68
C SER A 140 2.17 4.54 11.47
N LEU A 141 2.50 3.80 12.53
CA LEU A 141 2.54 2.33 12.49
C LEU A 141 1.15 1.71 12.39
N ALA A 142 0.07 2.50 12.53
CA ALA A 142 -1.28 1.98 12.41
C ALA A 142 -1.52 1.55 10.98
N PRO A 143 -2.12 0.36 10.75
CA PRO A 143 -2.61 0.05 9.42
C PRO A 143 -3.58 1.17 9.01
N ILE A 144 -3.30 1.82 7.88
CA ILE A 144 -4.12 2.92 7.35
C ILE A 144 -5.59 2.46 7.33
N LYS A 145 -6.38 2.97 8.29
CA LYS A 145 -7.83 2.76 8.32
C LYS A 145 -8.44 3.74 7.32
N PHE A 146 -8.82 3.26 6.14
CA PHE A 146 -9.71 4.01 5.27
C PHE A 146 -11.02 4.31 6.02
N LYS A 147 -11.56 5.53 5.83
CA LYS A 147 -12.85 5.95 6.39
C LYS A 147 -13.91 4.91 6.03
N ALA A 148 -14.29 4.10 7.02
CA ALA A 148 -15.28 3.06 6.86
C ALA A 148 -16.55 3.66 6.22
N ILE A 149 -16.97 3.12 5.08
CA ILE A 149 -18.37 3.18 4.71
C ILE A 149 -19.10 2.51 5.89
N GLN A 150 -19.90 3.30 6.61
CA GLN A 150 -20.71 2.81 7.73
C GLN A 150 -21.38 1.51 7.28
N PRO A 151 -21.28 0.41 8.07
CA PRO A 151 -21.96 -0.83 7.75
C PRO A 151 -23.46 -0.60 7.91
N ASN A 152 -24.09 -0.05 6.89
CA ASN A 152 -25.54 -0.08 6.76
C ASN A 152 -25.93 -1.54 6.59
N LYS A 153 -26.34 -2.18 7.70
CA LYS A 153 -27.20 -3.37 7.78
C LYS A 153 -27.20 -4.25 6.52
N PHE A 154 -26.03 -4.73 6.10
CA PHE A 154 -25.99 -5.83 5.15
C PHE A 154 -26.23 -7.08 5.96
N LYS A 155 -27.45 -7.61 5.82
CA LYS A 155 -27.83 -8.97 6.21
C LYS A 155 -26.67 -9.87 5.79
N ALA A 156 -26.06 -10.58 6.75
CA ALA A 156 -24.96 -11.50 6.49
C ALA A 156 -25.29 -12.32 5.25
N ILE A 157 -24.62 -12.02 4.14
CA ILE A 157 -24.61 -12.90 2.99
C ILE A 157 -23.73 -14.04 3.47
N GLN A 158 -24.38 -15.10 3.97
CA GLN A 158 -23.78 -16.41 4.09
C GLN A 158 -22.93 -16.62 2.84
N PRO A 159 -21.63 -16.93 2.95
CA PRO A 159 -20.80 -17.13 1.78
C PRO A 159 -21.49 -18.18 0.92
N LYS A 160 -21.94 -17.79 -0.27
CA LYS A 160 -22.28 -18.74 -1.31
C LYS A 160 -21.02 -19.55 -1.48
N SER A 161 -21.04 -20.79 -1.00
CA SER A 161 -20.03 -21.82 -1.14
C SER A 161 -19.13 -21.50 -2.34
N VAL A 162 -17.97 -20.89 -2.08
CA VAL A 162 -16.91 -20.83 -3.07
C VAL A 162 -16.60 -22.30 -3.27
N LYS A 163 -17.03 -22.86 -4.42
CA LYS A 163 -16.67 -24.21 -4.79
C LYS A 163 -15.16 -24.29 -4.59
N LYS A 164 -14.72 -25.30 -3.85
CA LYS A 164 -13.34 -25.64 -3.54
C LYS A 164 -12.58 -25.83 -4.85
N LYS A 165 -12.26 -24.75 -5.56
CA LYS A 165 -11.60 -24.76 -6.85
C LYS A 165 -10.14 -24.60 -6.53
N GLU A 166 -9.46 -25.74 -6.50
CA GLU A 166 -8.02 -25.75 -6.61
C GLU A 166 -7.68 -25.19 -7.99
N LEU A 167 -7.38 -23.88 -8.06
CA LEU A 167 -6.92 -23.26 -9.29
C LEU A 167 -5.54 -23.85 -9.61
N GLU A 168 -5.41 -24.45 -10.78
CA GLU A 168 -4.14 -24.98 -11.26
C GLU A 168 -3.24 -23.83 -11.74
N GLU A 169 -1.92 -24.01 -11.63
CA GLU A 169 -0.92 -23.05 -12.10
C GLU A 169 -1.08 -22.74 -13.59
N LYS A 170 -1.40 -23.77 -14.38
CA LYS A 170 -1.78 -23.64 -15.78
C LYS A 170 -2.93 -22.65 -16.01
N GLU A 171 -3.96 -22.68 -15.17
CA GLU A 171 -5.12 -21.79 -15.31
C GLU A 171 -4.70 -20.31 -15.08
N LEU A 172 -3.76 -20.04 -14.18
CA LEU A 172 -3.23 -18.69 -13.98
C LEU A 172 -2.35 -18.23 -15.14
N ILE A 173 -1.51 -19.11 -15.70
CA ILE A 173 -0.70 -18.81 -16.88
C ILE A 173 -1.61 -18.48 -18.08
N GLU A 174 -2.67 -19.27 -18.29
CA GLU A 174 -3.66 -19.00 -19.34
C GLU A 174 -4.38 -17.65 -19.14
N LYS A 175 -4.66 -17.26 -17.90
CA LYS A 175 -5.24 -15.94 -17.60
C LYS A 175 -4.24 -14.81 -17.82
N ALA A 176 -2.97 -14.99 -17.47
CA ALA A 176 -1.92 -14.01 -17.69
C ALA A 176 -1.71 -13.72 -19.17
N ILE A 177 -1.61 -14.75 -20.02
CA ILE A 177 -1.42 -14.56 -21.47
C ILE A 177 -2.65 -13.93 -22.12
N ARG A 178 -3.87 -14.39 -21.77
CA ARG A 178 -5.11 -13.76 -22.25
C ARG A 178 -5.20 -12.29 -21.86
N PHE A 179 -4.73 -11.94 -20.67
CA PHE A 179 -4.65 -10.55 -20.25
C PHE A 179 -3.62 -9.77 -21.07
N LEU A 180 -2.43 -10.31 -21.32
CA LEU A 180 -1.45 -9.64 -22.18
C LEU A 180 -1.98 -9.40 -23.60
N ASP A 181 -2.77 -10.33 -24.13
CA ASP A 181 -3.40 -10.16 -25.45
C ASP A 181 -4.30 -8.92 -25.53
N THR A 182 -4.87 -8.48 -24.40
CA THR A 182 -5.66 -7.24 -24.34
C THR A 182 -4.82 -5.97 -24.17
N GLN A 183 -3.51 -6.10 -23.94
CA GLN A 183 -2.60 -4.97 -23.73
C GLN A 183 -1.90 -4.55 -25.03
N PRO A 184 -1.58 -3.25 -25.19
CA PRO A 184 -0.76 -2.78 -26.30
C PRO A 184 0.58 -3.51 -26.36
N VAL A 185 1.02 -3.89 -27.57
CA VAL A 185 2.22 -4.73 -27.80
C VAL A 185 3.46 -4.12 -27.13
N GLU A 186 3.60 -2.80 -27.22
CA GLU A 186 4.69 -2.03 -26.62
C GLU A 186 4.75 -2.09 -25.09
N LYS A 187 3.63 -2.37 -24.41
CA LYS A 187 3.56 -2.50 -22.95
C LYS A 187 3.80 -3.91 -22.45
N ARG A 188 3.58 -4.93 -23.28
CA ARG A 188 3.63 -6.34 -22.83
C ARG A 188 4.97 -6.71 -22.20
N ARG A 189 6.07 -6.16 -22.73
CA ARG A 189 7.43 -6.36 -22.20
C ARG A 189 7.65 -5.78 -20.80
N SER A 190 6.90 -4.75 -20.39
CA SER A 190 7.03 -4.17 -19.05
C SER A 190 6.07 -4.77 -18.03
N ILE A 191 5.10 -5.60 -18.45
CA ILE A 191 4.11 -6.17 -17.54
C ILE A 191 4.69 -7.37 -16.78
N ARG A 192 4.50 -7.39 -15.46
CA ARG A 192 4.85 -8.49 -14.56
C ARG A 192 3.68 -8.90 -13.71
N PHE A 193 3.70 -10.14 -13.24
CA PHE A 193 2.61 -10.71 -12.46
C PHE A 193 3.07 -11.20 -11.10
N PHE A 194 2.20 -11.03 -10.11
CA PHE A 194 2.34 -11.63 -8.78
C PHE A 194 1.19 -12.58 -8.51
N SER A 195 1.50 -13.78 -8.03
CA SER A 195 0.51 -14.79 -7.70
C SER A 195 0.35 -14.95 -6.18
N PHE A 196 -0.90 -14.97 -5.73
CA PHE A 196 -1.32 -15.31 -4.37
C PHE A 196 -1.81 -16.76 -4.25
N ARG A 197 -1.66 -17.56 -5.32
CA ARG A 197 -2.17 -18.94 -5.39
C ARG A 197 -1.71 -19.81 -4.22
N ASN A 198 -0.42 -19.74 -3.89
CA ASN A 198 0.15 -20.56 -2.82
C ASN A 198 -0.44 -20.19 -1.46
N LEU A 199 -0.69 -18.89 -1.18
CA LEU A 199 -1.34 -18.46 0.05
C LEU A 199 -2.77 -18.95 0.11
N TYR A 200 -3.51 -18.84 -1.00
CA TYR A 200 -4.84 -19.41 -1.11
C TYR A 200 -4.84 -20.92 -0.87
N GLN A 201 -3.93 -21.67 -1.48
CA GLN A 201 -3.81 -23.12 -1.29
C GLN A 201 -3.46 -23.47 0.16
N LEU A 202 -2.51 -22.76 0.78
CA LEU A 202 -2.14 -22.98 2.18
C LEU A 202 -3.32 -22.76 3.14
N ARG A 203 -4.10 -21.70 2.92
CA ARG A 203 -5.29 -21.37 3.73
C ARG A 203 -6.44 -22.36 3.53
N ASN A 204 -6.61 -22.86 2.30
CA ASN A 204 -7.69 -23.77 1.95
C ASN A 204 -7.29 -25.25 1.98
N SER A 205 -6.04 -25.55 2.35
CA SER A 205 -5.54 -26.91 2.50
C SER A 205 -6.18 -27.59 3.71
N PRO A 206 -6.54 -28.89 3.61
CA PRO A 206 -7.00 -29.67 4.76
C PRO A 206 -5.99 -29.70 5.93
N LYS A 207 -4.71 -29.41 5.67
CA LYS A 207 -3.62 -29.36 6.65
C LYS A 207 -3.29 -27.93 7.13
N ALA A 208 -4.14 -26.93 6.86
CA ALA A 208 -3.90 -25.57 7.33
C ALA A 208 -3.63 -25.60 8.85
N LEU A 209 -2.41 -25.23 9.24
CA LEU A 209 -1.85 -25.43 10.60
C LEU A 209 -2.61 -24.68 11.70
N ASN A 210 -3.59 -23.86 11.35
CA ASN A 210 -4.50 -23.23 12.30
C ASN A 210 -5.82 -22.87 11.59
N PRO A 211 -6.99 -23.39 12.01
CA PRO A 211 -8.29 -23.05 11.43
C PRO A 211 -8.66 -21.56 11.57
N ASN A 212 -7.98 -20.80 12.42
CA ASN A 212 -8.14 -19.35 12.53
C ASN A 212 -7.31 -18.55 11.51
N PHE A 213 -6.24 -19.14 10.93
CA PHE A 213 -5.43 -18.50 9.90
C PHE A 213 -6.17 -18.39 8.56
N ALA A 214 -7.00 -19.39 8.25
CA ALA A 214 -7.83 -19.41 7.06
C ALA A 214 -9.04 -18.45 7.13
N LYS A 215 -9.42 -18.04 8.35
CA LYS A 215 -10.68 -17.30 8.60
C LYS A 215 -10.52 -15.78 8.55
N ASN A 216 -9.33 -15.25 8.84
CA ASN A 216 -9.11 -13.82 9.06
C ASN A 216 -8.17 -13.16 8.04
N SER A 217 -7.72 -13.88 7.02
CA SER A 217 -6.78 -13.36 6.04
C SER A 217 -7.45 -13.23 4.68
N GLU A 218 -8.02 -12.05 4.44
CA GLU A 218 -8.59 -11.70 3.14
C GLU A 218 -7.46 -11.51 2.14
N LEU A 219 -7.60 -12.02 0.90
CA LEU A 219 -6.63 -11.75 -0.18
C LEU A 219 -6.40 -10.25 -0.39
N ALA A 220 -7.36 -9.42 0.01
CA ALA A 220 -7.25 -7.97 0.07
C ALA A 220 -6.08 -7.50 0.94
N ASP A 221 -5.84 -8.13 2.10
CA ASP A 221 -4.72 -7.76 2.98
C ASP A 221 -3.38 -8.11 2.34
N ASP A 222 -3.31 -9.25 1.66
CA ASP A 222 -2.10 -9.64 0.93
C ASP A 222 -1.82 -8.71 -0.26
N HIS A 223 -2.87 -8.26 -0.95
CA HIS A 223 -2.76 -7.27 -2.03
C HIS A 223 -2.22 -5.94 -1.49
N ILE A 224 -2.71 -5.48 -0.34
CA ILE A 224 -2.22 -4.27 0.33
C ILE A 224 -0.76 -4.45 0.75
N ALA A 225 -0.39 -5.60 1.29
CA ALA A 225 0.98 -5.90 1.67
C ALA A 225 1.94 -5.86 0.46
N LEU A 226 1.51 -6.41 -0.68
CA LEU A 226 2.28 -6.36 -1.93
C LEU A 226 2.46 -4.92 -2.44
N VAL A 227 1.38 -4.13 -2.48
CA VAL A 227 1.45 -2.72 -2.89
C VAL A 227 2.38 -1.94 -1.98
N LYS A 228 2.30 -2.13 -0.66
CA LYS A 228 3.23 -1.50 0.28
C LYS A 228 4.66 -1.90 0.01
N ALA A 229 4.92 -3.20 -0.18
CA ALA A 229 6.27 -3.68 -0.47
C ALA A 229 6.84 -3.07 -1.75
N LEU A 230 6.06 -3.03 -2.84
CA LEU A 230 6.47 -2.40 -4.10
C LEU A 230 6.76 -0.91 -3.94
N ASN A 231 5.94 -0.19 -3.18
CA ASN A 231 6.18 1.23 -2.92
C ASN A 231 7.41 1.46 -2.04
N SER A 232 7.64 0.64 -1.02
CA SER A 232 8.83 0.72 -0.18
C SER A 232 10.12 0.41 -0.93
N LEU A 233 10.04 -0.33 -2.05
CA LEU A 233 11.18 -0.70 -2.88
C LEU A 233 11.36 0.21 -4.10
N SER A 234 10.43 1.14 -4.35
CA SER A 234 10.48 2.06 -5.49
C SER A 234 10.53 3.51 -5.04
N TRP A 235 11.04 4.37 -5.90
CA TRP A 235 11.14 5.82 -5.71
C TRP A 235 9.91 6.56 -6.26
N ASN A 236 8.73 5.93 -6.17
CA ASN A 236 7.49 6.53 -6.66
C ASN A 236 7.00 7.65 -5.74
N SER A 237 6.50 8.74 -6.32
CA SER A 237 5.74 9.77 -5.57
C SER A 237 4.31 9.32 -5.28
N ASP A 238 3.75 8.47 -6.15
CA ASP A 238 2.38 7.97 -6.08
C ASP A 238 2.37 6.45 -5.85
N PHE A 239 1.26 5.91 -5.34
CA PHE A 239 1.15 4.46 -5.12
C PHE A 239 1.31 3.68 -6.43
N ALA A 240 2.09 2.60 -6.38
CA ALA A 240 2.20 1.62 -7.45
C ALA A 240 0.81 1.18 -7.94
N GLU A 241 0.53 1.46 -9.22
CA GLU A 241 -0.68 0.98 -9.87
C GLU A 241 -0.58 -0.53 -10.05
N MET A 242 -1.42 -1.25 -9.31
CA MET A 242 -1.49 -2.71 -9.36
C MET A 242 -2.95 -3.13 -9.45
N ASP A 243 -3.28 -3.77 -10.56
CA ASP A 243 -4.63 -4.23 -10.84
C ASP A 243 -4.70 -5.75 -10.86
N LYS A 244 -5.91 -6.25 -10.63
CA LYS A 244 -6.21 -7.68 -10.67
C LYS A 244 -6.35 -8.13 -12.12
N VAL A 245 -5.82 -9.31 -12.43
CA VAL A 245 -6.10 -9.96 -13.71
C VAL A 245 -7.56 -10.44 -13.70
N PRO A 246 -8.37 -10.10 -14.71
CA PRO A 246 -9.77 -10.54 -14.78
C PRO A 246 -9.92 -12.05 -14.67
N ASP A 247 -11.01 -12.49 -14.05
CA ASP A 247 -11.37 -13.90 -13.84
C ASP A 247 -10.33 -14.73 -13.06
N SER A 248 -9.36 -14.10 -12.39
CA SER A 248 -8.30 -14.80 -11.62
C SER A 248 -8.68 -15.13 -10.18
N ASP A 249 -9.92 -14.87 -9.76
CA ASP A 249 -10.38 -15.00 -8.37
C ASP A 249 -9.47 -14.22 -7.39
N ASP A 250 -8.98 -13.05 -7.82
CA ASP A 250 -8.05 -12.19 -7.08
C ASP A 250 -6.67 -12.83 -6.82
N LEU A 251 -6.37 -14.00 -7.39
CA LEU A 251 -5.11 -14.72 -7.17
C LEU A 251 -3.96 -14.23 -8.04
N LEU A 252 -4.24 -13.45 -9.08
CA LEU A 252 -3.23 -12.94 -9.98
C LEU A 252 -3.42 -11.43 -10.14
N VAL A 253 -2.35 -10.70 -9.85
CA VAL A 253 -2.28 -9.25 -10.04
C VAL A 253 -1.12 -8.93 -10.97
N TRP A 254 -1.18 -7.78 -11.62
CA TRP A 254 -0.16 -7.35 -12.56
C TRP A 254 0.32 -5.93 -12.24
N VAL A 255 1.56 -5.65 -12.66
CA VAL A 255 2.18 -4.33 -12.57
C VAL A 255 2.89 -4.02 -13.87
N ASP A 256 2.85 -2.77 -14.31
CA ASP A 256 3.70 -2.26 -15.38
C ASP A 256 4.99 -1.71 -14.77
N LEU A 257 6.14 -2.33 -15.05
CA LEU A 257 7.43 -1.89 -14.51
C LEU A 257 7.74 -0.42 -14.85
N THR A 258 7.17 0.14 -15.92
CA THR A 258 7.42 1.54 -16.28
C THR A 258 6.81 2.54 -15.28
N THR A 259 5.82 2.11 -14.49
CA THR A 259 5.17 2.92 -13.45
C THR A 259 5.96 2.92 -12.15
N LEU A 260 6.83 1.92 -11.93
CA LEU A 260 7.74 1.87 -10.78
C LEU A 260 9.02 2.65 -11.09
N LYS A 261 9.52 3.42 -10.11
CA LYS A 261 10.69 4.29 -10.23
C LYS A 261 11.84 3.79 -9.40
N THR A 262 13.06 4.07 -9.87
CA THR A 262 14.32 3.75 -9.23
C THR A 262 15.29 4.92 -9.39
N MET A 263 16.41 4.91 -8.67
CA MET A 263 17.48 5.89 -8.78
C MET A 263 18.69 5.29 -9.48
N VAL A 264 19.04 5.77 -10.67
CA VAL A 264 20.24 5.32 -11.39
C VAL A 264 21.14 6.48 -11.71
N GLY A 265 22.37 6.42 -11.19
CA GLY A 265 23.35 7.50 -11.34
C GLY A 265 22.85 8.84 -10.81
N GLY A 266 22.08 8.83 -9.72
CA GLY A 266 21.49 10.04 -9.13
C GLY A 266 20.27 10.61 -9.86
N LYS A 267 19.69 9.87 -10.83
CA LYS A 267 18.49 10.29 -11.57
C LYS A 267 17.37 9.28 -11.44
N ILE A 268 16.14 9.78 -11.34
CA ILE A 268 14.94 8.95 -11.35
C ILE A 268 14.78 8.31 -12.74
N ALA A 269 14.65 6.99 -12.77
CA ALA A 269 14.37 6.19 -13.95
C ALA A 269 13.24 5.20 -13.65
N SER A 270 12.58 4.66 -14.68
CA SER A 270 11.61 3.58 -14.48
C SER A 270 12.30 2.24 -14.18
N TRP A 271 11.60 1.33 -13.52
CA TRP A 271 12.05 -0.06 -13.42
C TRP A 271 12.06 -0.72 -14.79
N THR A 272 12.91 -1.73 -14.92
CA THR A 272 13.13 -2.47 -16.16
C THR A 272 13.35 -3.95 -15.89
N GLU A 273 13.13 -4.74 -16.93
CA GLU A 273 13.42 -6.18 -16.92
C GLU A 273 14.90 -6.44 -16.59
N GLU A 274 15.81 -5.78 -17.30
CA GLU A 274 17.26 -6.01 -17.20
C GLU A 274 17.94 -5.53 -15.90
N ARG A 275 17.25 -4.72 -15.09
CA ARG A 275 17.77 -4.22 -13.81
C ARG A 275 16.96 -4.79 -12.66
N GLU A 276 15.87 -4.13 -12.27
CA GLU A 276 15.17 -4.41 -11.02
C GLU A 276 14.52 -5.79 -11.04
N TRP A 277 13.86 -6.16 -12.14
CA TRP A 277 13.26 -7.49 -12.25
C TRP A 277 14.32 -8.60 -12.26
N LYS A 278 15.42 -8.40 -12.98
CA LYS A 278 16.55 -9.34 -13.02
C LYS A 278 17.17 -9.56 -11.66
N GLU A 279 17.35 -8.51 -10.85
CA GLU A 279 17.84 -8.65 -9.47
C GLU A 279 16.88 -9.49 -8.62
N ILE A 280 15.56 -9.25 -8.72
CA ILE A 280 14.55 -10.08 -8.06
C ILE A 280 14.70 -11.56 -8.45
N LEU A 281 14.87 -11.84 -9.74
CA LEU A 281 14.99 -13.21 -10.24
C LEU A 281 16.28 -13.92 -9.82
N LYS A 282 17.37 -13.21 -9.55
CA LYS A 282 18.61 -13.83 -9.03
C LYS A 282 18.42 -14.50 -7.67
N GLU A 283 17.57 -13.91 -6.83
CA GLU A 283 17.24 -14.43 -5.51
C GLU A 283 15.99 -15.33 -5.50
N TYR A 284 15.15 -15.25 -6.53
CA TYR A 284 13.91 -16.03 -6.60
C TYR A 284 14.18 -17.54 -6.77
N ARG A 285 13.96 -18.31 -5.71
CA ARG A 285 14.15 -19.78 -5.69
C ARG A 285 12.91 -20.60 -6.03
N TYR A 286 11.77 -19.95 -6.26
CA TYR A 286 10.50 -20.62 -6.59
C TYR A 286 10.20 -20.56 -8.09
N GLY A 287 11.23 -20.41 -8.91
CA GLY A 287 11.11 -20.60 -10.35
C GLY A 287 10.68 -22.02 -10.66
N TYR A 288 9.79 -22.17 -11.63
CA TYR A 288 9.30 -23.44 -12.11
C TYR A 288 9.40 -23.46 -13.64
N GLU A 289 9.66 -24.65 -14.18
CA GLU A 289 9.52 -24.89 -15.61
C GLU A 289 8.18 -25.57 -15.84
N VAL A 290 7.23 -24.83 -16.42
CA VAL A 290 5.95 -25.40 -16.87
C VAL A 290 6.03 -25.54 -18.38
N ASN A 291 6.15 -26.77 -18.85
CA ASN A 291 6.22 -27.09 -20.28
C ASN A 291 4.82 -27.03 -20.93
N ILE A 292 4.31 -25.82 -21.09
CA ILE A 292 3.11 -25.52 -21.88
C ILE A 292 3.39 -24.33 -22.79
N LYS A 293 2.85 -24.37 -24.01
CA LYS A 293 3.03 -23.32 -25.02
C LYS A 293 2.66 -21.93 -24.48
N GLN A 294 1.61 -21.83 -23.66
CA GLN A 294 1.15 -20.55 -23.09
C GLN A 294 2.20 -19.91 -22.18
N PHE A 295 3.02 -20.71 -21.49
CA PHE A 295 4.08 -20.18 -20.64
C PHE A 295 5.25 -19.69 -21.49
N GLU A 296 5.61 -20.42 -22.55
CA GLU A 296 6.61 -19.98 -23.53
C GLU A 296 6.18 -18.68 -24.23
N ASP A 297 4.92 -18.60 -24.67
CA ASP A 297 4.34 -17.38 -25.25
C ASP A 297 4.42 -16.22 -24.25
N LEU A 298 4.07 -16.46 -22.98
CA LEU A 298 4.15 -15.47 -21.92
C LEU A 298 5.59 -14.98 -21.68
N GLN A 299 6.57 -15.89 -21.65
CA GLN A 299 7.99 -15.55 -21.53
C GLN A 299 8.47 -14.71 -22.72
N ASN A 300 8.07 -15.07 -23.94
CA ASN A 300 8.44 -14.37 -25.16
C ASN A 300 7.85 -12.95 -25.23
N GLU A 301 6.56 -12.79 -24.90
CA GLU A 301 5.86 -11.49 -24.92
C GLU A 301 6.37 -10.53 -23.82
N THR A 302 6.70 -11.07 -22.64
CA THR A 302 7.22 -10.27 -21.52
C THR A 302 8.74 -10.07 -21.55
N GLY A 303 9.44 -10.87 -22.38
CA GLY A 303 10.89 -10.83 -22.51
C GLY A 303 11.64 -11.33 -21.27
N THR A 304 11.04 -12.19 -20.44
CA THR A 304 11.67 -12.69 -19.22
C THR A 304 11.38 -14.18 -19.03
N PRO A 305 12.34 -14.98 -18.50
CA PRO A 305 12.10 -16.39 -18.23
C PRO A 305 11.09 -16.61 -17.09
N MET A 306 10.86 -15.61 -16.24
CA MET A 306 9.93 -15.73 -15.11
C MET A 306 9.05 -14.48 -15.00
N PRO A 307 7.92 -14.44 -15.73
CA PRO A 307 7.00 -13.30 -15.73
C PRO A 307 6.03 -13.30 -14.54
N ILE A 308 5.84 -14.45 -13.88
CA ILE A 308 4.97 -14.63 -12.73
C ILE A 308 5.82 -15.05 -11.53
N ILE A 309 5.77 -14.31 -10.44
CA ILE A 309 6.41 -14.71 -9.17
C ILE A 309 5.40 -14.77 -8.02
N ARG A 310 5.77 -15.45 -6.95
CA ARG A 310 4.97 -15.53 -5.72
C ARG A 310 4.97 -14.21 -4.96
N ALA A 311 3.77 -13.71 -4.66
CA ALA A 311 3.58 -12.47 -3.91
C ALA A 311 4.12 -12.56 -2.48
N ASP A 312 3.86 -13.68 -1.79
CA ASP A 312 4.31 -13.87 -0.40
C ASP A 312 5.84 -13.87 -0.28
N TRP A 313 6.52 -14.53 -1.23
CA TRP A 313 7.97 -14.54 -1.27
C TRP A 313 8.49 -13.12 -1.48
N PHE A 314 7.93 -12.37 -2.44
CA PHE A 314 8.37 -11.01 -2.71
C PHE A 314 8.19 -10.11 -1.48
N ILE A 315 7.00 -10.13 -0.86
CA ILE A 315 6.70 -9.37 0.35
C ILE A 315 7.70 -9.68 1.47
N THR A 316 8.04 -10.96 1.67
CA THR A 316 8.87 -11.39 2.81
C THR A 316 10.37 -11.19 2.55
N ASN A 317 10.83 -11.33 1.30
CA ASN A 317 12.26 -11.41 1.00
C ASN A 317 12.81 -10.14 0.34
N ALA A 318 12.00 -9.42 -0.45
CA ALA A 318 12.48 -8.24 -1.17
C ALA A 318 12.71 -7.03 -0.23
N LEU A 319 12.04 -7.01 0.93
CA LEU A 319 12.18 -5.97 1.96
C LEU A 319 13.41 -6.14 2.86
N SER A 320 14.29 -7.09 2.56
CA SER A 320 15.54 -7.32 3.30
C SER A 320 16.75 -7.31 2.37
N PRO A 321 17.96 -7.03 2.88
CA PRO A 321 19.19 -7.22 2.10
C PRO A 321 19.34 -8.67 1.61
N PRO A 322 19.92 -8.89 0.41
CA PRO A 322 20.52 -7.90 -0.47
C PRO A 322 19.52 -7.14 -1.36
N LEU A 323 18.31 -7.67 -1.57
CA LEU A 323 17.34 -7.12 -2.53
C LEU A 323 16.92 -5.69 -2.18
N TYR A 324 16.69 -5.39 -0.90
CA TYR A 324 16.31 -4.05 -0.46
C TYR A 324 17.34 -2.98 -0.91
N HIS A 325 18.63 -3.26 -0.71
CA HIS A 325 19.70 -2.35 -1.13
C HIS A 325 19.85 -2.28 -2.64
N GLN A 326 19.75 -3.42 -3.33
CA GLN A 326 19.87 -3.50 -4.78
C GLN A 326 18.75 -2.74 -5.50
N LEU A 327 17.50 -2.88 -5.04
CA LEU A 327 16.34 -2.25 -5.66
C LEU A 327 16.30 -0.74 -5.40
N LEU A 328 16.67 -0.30 -4.20
CA LEU A 328 16.74 1.12 -3.86
C LEU A 328 18.05 1.81 -4.27
N GLN A 329 19.02 1.04 -4.75
CA GLN A 329 20.36 1.52 -5.11
C GLN A 329 21.06 2.20 -3.93
N ILE A 330 20.88 1.64 -2.73
CA ILE A 330 21.54 2.08 -1.50
C ILE A 330 23.01 1.63 -1.58
N PRO A 331 24.00 2.52 -1.36
CA PRO A 331 25.40 2.14 -1.36
C PRO A 331 25.68 1.04 -0.34
N GLU A 332 26.49 0.03 -0.69
CA GLU A 332 26.87 -1.08 0.22
C GLU A 332 27.54 -0.62 1.53
N ASN A 333 27.89 0.66 1.62
CA ASN A 333 28.66 1.28 2.68
C ASN A 333 27.77 1.87 3.79
N GLU A 334 26.46 2.00 3.55
CA GLU A 334 25.49 2.44 4.55
C GLU A 334 24.97 1.20 5.29
N LYS A 335 25.47 0.99 6.51
CA LYS A 335 25.07 -0.09 7.41
C LYS A 335 24.01 0.34 8.40
#